data_AF-A0A7S1VSL4-F1
#
_entry.id   AF-A0A7S1VSL4-F1
#
_cell.length_a   1.000
_cell.length_b   1.000
_cell.length_c   1.000
_cell.angle_alpha   90.00
_cell.angle_beta   90.00
_cell.angle_gamma   90.00
#
_symmetry.space_group_name_H-M   'P 1'
#
loop_
_entity.id
_entity.type
_entity.pdbx_description
1 polymer ?
#
loop_
_entity_poly.entity_id
_entity_poly.type
_entity_poly.pdbx_seq_one_letter_code
_entity_poly.pdbx_strand_id
1 'polypeptide(L)'
;ARGAACVGADDGQPSPRLTMVSLWWPNATSTASQYGRKECALWSLAAHRLLHPYVPTGASDTFVVRGDDDTYFLLPMLRRFVRQFPPHVPQVWGRVFTPTDARLAPFVSGGAGAVLSPGVLAALQRSPWGATAHQLWQACSTRFEAAPTDVTLANLLAQHDLHPTDSRDTQGRERFHPLDLRDTLRSATSVAWLTSMSTLPVTLHPSPTFVSTHYMTVESMRCLDDVLLQPQQAQLDPACVAVLGLDDPVVDDFLRSVRLNLP
;
A
#
# COMPACT_ATOMS: atom_id res chain seq x y z
N ALA A 1 -5.16 -30.50 1.57
CA ALA A 1 -4.44 -29.49 2.37
C ALA A 1 -5.45 -28.46 2.86
N ARG A 2 -5.53 -28.25 4.18
CA ARG A 2 -6.66 -27.61 4.85
C ARG A 2 -6.70 -26.11 4.55
N GLY A 3 -7.80 -25.63 3.97
CA GLY A 3 -8.14 -24.22 3.93
C GLY A 3 -8.55 -23.76 5.32
N ALA A 4 -7.85 -22.77 5.86
CA ALA A 4 -8.32 -22.03 7.02
C ALA A 4 -9.31 -20.97 6.54
N ALA A 5 -10.60 -21.23 6.73
CA ALA A 5 -11.62 -20.22 6.69
C ALA A 5 -11.51 -19.40 7.99
N CYS A 6 -11.00 -18.17 7.91
CA CYS A 6 -10.95 -17.27 9.05
C CYS A 6 -12.21 -16.39 9.03
N VAL A 7 -13.23 -16.84 9.76
CA VAL A 7 -14.35 -16.01 10.19
C VAL A 7 -13.80 -15.04 11.24
N GLY A 8 -13.92 -13.74 10.98
CA GLY A 8 -13.49 -12.70 11.93
C GLY A 8 -14.37 -12.72 13.17
N ALA A 9 -13.85 -13.26 14.26
CA ALA A 9 -14.30 -12.91 15.60
C ALA A 9 -13.48 -11.69 16.03
N ASP A 10 -14.14 -10.67 16.56
CA ASP A 10 -13.48 -9.56 17.26
C ASP A 10 -12.95 -10.13 18.58
N ASP A 11 -11.69 -10.57 18.55
CA ASP A 11 -10.99 -11.35 19.56
C ASP A 11 -10.41 -10.48 20.70
N GLY A 12 -10.87 -9.24 20.82
CA GLY A 12 -10.43 -8.29 21.85
C GLY A 12 -8.97 -7.84 21.66
N GLN A 13 -8.32 -8.18 20.55
CA GLN A 13 -7.00 -7.67 20.23
C GLN A 13 -7.05 -6.17 19.92
N PRO A 14 -6.09 -5.37 20.42
CA PRO A 14 -6.02 -3.96 20.08
C PRO A 14 -5.86 -3.77 18.57
N SER A 15 -6.57 -2.77 18.03
CA SER A 15 -6.45 -2.43 16.61
C SER A 15 -4.99 -2.17 16.21
N PRO A 16 -4.52 -2.68 15.06
CA PRO A 16 -3.16 -2.45 14.60
C PRO A 16 -2.85 -0.96 14.50
N ARG A 17 -1.65 -0.61 14.95
CA ARG A 17 -1.12 0.74 14.82
C ARG A 17 -0.57 0.91 13.41
N LEU A 18 -1.01 1.96 12.74
CA LEU A 18 -0.56 2.34 11.41
C LEU A 18 0.14 3.69 11.53
N THR A 19 1.32 3.83 10.92
CA THR A 19 1.95 5.12 10.66
C THR A 19 1.98 5.32 9.16
N MET A 20 1.30 6.36 8.69
CA MET A 20 1.31 6.71 7.28
C MET A 20 2.47 7.67 7.00
N VAL A 21 3.15 7.42 5.90
CA VAL A 21 4.26 8.21 5.43
C VAL A 21 4.01 8.53 3.97
N SER A 22 3.89 9.81 3.66
CA SER A 22 3.63 10.28 2.31
C SER A 22 4.73 11.23 1.88
N LEU A 23 5.01 11.23 0.59
CA LEU A 23 5.93 12.18 -0.02
C LEU A 23 5.24 12.96 -1.11
N TRP A 24 5.28 14.27 -0.94
CA TRP A 24 4.85 15.21 -1.95
C TRP A 24 5.79 15.13 -3.16
N TRP A 25 5.20 14.99 -4.36
CA TRP A 25 5.93 15.13 -5.61
C TRP A 25 6.31 16.61 -5.82
N PRO A 26 7.58 17.02 -5.70
CA PRO A 26 7.95 18.39 -6.01
C PRO A 26 8.02 18.57 -7.53
N ASN A 27 7.57 19.74 -7.99
CA ASN A 27 7.60 20.28 -9.36
C ASN A 27 8.48 19.54 -10.39
N ALA A 28 8.01 19.54 -11.65
CA ALA A 28 8.56 18.86 -12.85
C ALA A 28 10.07 19.03 -13.17
N THR A 29 10.84 19.77 -12.35
CA THR A 29 12.28 19.97 -12.48
C THR A 29 13.12 19.02 -11.60
N SER A 30 12.52 18.21 -10.74
CA SER A 30 13.26 17.24 -9.92
C SER A 30 13.68 16.00 -10.74
N THR A 31 14.95 15.60 -10.63
CA THR A 31 15.45 14.39 -11.30
C THR A 31 15.03 13.13 -10.51
N ALA A 32 14.89 11.99 -11.20
CA ALA A 32 14.64 10.69 -10.55
C ALA A 32 15.63 10.42 -9.40
N SER A 33 16.88 10.88 -9.54
CA SER A 33 17.91 10.80 -8.50
C SER A 33 17.70 11.66 -7.27
N GLN A 34 17.08 12.82 -7.42
CA GLN A 34 16.67 13.61 -6.27
C GLN A 34 15.51 12.97 -5.53
N TYR A 35 14.65 12.22 -6.24
CA TYR A 35 13.49 11.55 -5.66
C TYR A 35 13.87 10.28 -4.90
N GLY A 36 14.65 9.37 -5.51
CA GLY A 36 15.14 8.16 -4.83
C GLY A 36 15.88 8.48 -3.52
N ARG A 37 16.65 9.57 -3.48
CA ARG A 37 17.33 10.03 -2.25
C ARG A 37 16.40 10.54 -1.15
N LYS A 38 15.30 11.23 -1.52
CA LYS A 38 14.29 11.70 -0.55
C LYS A 38 13.54 10.53 0.08
N GLU A 39 13.26 9.51 -0.71
CA GLU A 39 12.55 8.31 -0.28
C GLU A 39 13.43 7.40 0.55
N CYS A 40 14.69 7.20 0.16
CA CYS A 40 15.68 6.58 1.03
C CYS A 40 15.75 7.29 2.39
N ALA A 41 15.65 8.63 2.42
CA ALA A 41 15.67 9.39 3.67
C ALA A 41 14.41 9.16 4.48
N LEU A 42 13.25 9.13 3.83
CA LEU A 42 11.97 8.85 4.44
C LEU A 42 11.92 7.47 5.08
N TRP A 43 12.31 6.43 4.34
CA TRP A 43 12.36 5.06 4.85
C TRP A 43 13.37 4.90 5.97
N SER A 44 14.52 5.58 5.85
CA SER A 44 15.54 5.57 6.90
C SER A 44 15.07 6.28 8.17
N LEU A 45 14.35 7.40 8.03
CA LEU A 45 13.75 8.13 9.13
C LEU A 45 12.59 7.35 9.75
N ALA A 46 11.73 6.73 8.95
CA ALA A 46 10.62 5.91 9.44
C ALA A 46 11.14 4.68 10.19
N ALA A 47 12.09 3.94 9.61
CA ALA A 47 12.72 2.80 10.27
C ALA A 47 13.45 3.22 11.55
N HIS A 48 14.23 4.31 11.51
CA HIS A 48 14.95 4.77 12.70
C HIS A 48 14.01 5.29 13.79
N ARG A 49 12.98 6.07 13.43
CA ARG A 49 12.03 6.64 14.38
C ARG A 49 11.13 5.56 15.00
N LEU A 50 10.72 4.55 14.25
CA LEU A 50 9.83 3.51 14.80
C LEU A 50 10.57 2.49 15.66
N LEU A 51 11.90 2.42 15.52
CA LEU A 51 12.74 1.47 16.23
C LEU A 51 13.69 2.14 17.24
N HIS A 52 13.59 3.46 17.43
CA HIS A 52 14.42 4.18 18.38
C HIS A 52 14.07 3.72 19.81
N PRO A 53 15.05 3.40 20.67
CA PRO A 53 14.82 2.89 22.03
C PRO A 53 14.06 3.83 22.98
N TYR A 54 13.80 5.07 22.58
CA TYR A 54 13.02 6.05 23.36
C TYR A 54 11.59 6.22 22.84
N VAL A 55 11.23 5.54 21.75
CA VAL A 55 9.85 5.51 21.29
C VAL A 55 9.11 4.50 22.15
N PRO A 56 7.93 4.85 22.72
CA PRO A 56 7.20 3.98 23.64
C PRO A 56 7.06 2.56 23.08
N THR A 57 7.09 1.57 23.99
CA THR A 57 7.08 0.11 23.76
C THR A 57 6.00 -0.45 22.81
N GLY A 58 5.10 0.38 22.28
CA GLY A 58 4.14 0.00 21.24
C GLY A 58 4.42 0.57 19.84
N ALA A 59 5.59 1.16 19.59
CA ALA A 59 6.03 1.51 18.23
C ALA A 59 6.67 0.32 17.48
N SER A 60 7.17 -0.67 18.21
CA SER A 60 7.70 -1.93 17.68
C SER A 60 6.67 -2.81 16.97
N ASP A 61 5.37 -2.52 17.15
CA ASP A 61 4.24 -3.22 16.50
C ASP A 61 3.49 -2.32 15.49
N THR A 62 4.10 -1.20 15.08
CA THR A 62 3.50 -0.25 14.16
C THR A 62 3.81 -0.60 12.71
N PHE A 63 2.76 -0.83 11.91
CA PHE A 63 2.87 -1.01 10.47
C PHE A 63 3.12 0.35 9.80
N VAL A 64 4.04 0.38 8.83
CA VAL A 64 4.29 1.57 8.02
C VAL A 64 3.49 1.48 6.75
N VAL A 65 2.70 2.51 6.47
CA VAL A 65 1.93 2.64 5.24
C VAL A 65 2.56 3.76 4.42
N ARG A 66 2.98 3.47 3.19
CA ARG A 66 3.45 4.48 2.25
C ARG A 66 2.40 4.67 1.17
N GLY A 67 2.08 5.93 0.89
CA GLY A 67 1.22 6.33 -0.22
C GLY A 67 1.58 7.71 -0.73
N ASP A 68 1.22 7.98 -1.97
CA ASP A 68 1.31 9.31 -2.55
C ASP A 68 0.16 10.20 -2.04
N ASP A 69 0.24 11.51 -2.23
CA ASP A 69 -0.77 12.48 -1.77
C ASP A 69 -2.10 12.37 -2.53
N ASP A 70 -2.14 11.58 -3.59
CA ASP A 70 -3.28 11.17 -4.41
C ASP A 70 -3.62 9.67 -4.28
N THR A 71 -3.12 9.01 -3.23
CA THR A 71 -3.48 7.61 -2.89
C THR A 71 -4.50 7.57 -1.76
N TYR A 72 -5.65 6.94 -1.99
CA TYR A 72 -6.66 6.71 -0.95
C TYR A 72 -6.45 5.35 -0.26
N PHE A 73 -6.57 5.30 1.07
CA PHE A 73 -6.59 4.06 1.84
C PHE A 73 -7.89 3.94 2.67
N LEU A 74 -8.61 2.83 2.49
CA LEU A 74 -9.73 2.46 3.34
C LEU A 74 -9.21 1.87 4.66
N LEU A 75 -8.91 2.73 5.63
CA LEU A 75 -8.21 2.36 6.87
C LEU A 75 -8.86 1.21 7.67
N PRO A 76 -10.20 1.11 7.81
CA PRO A 76 -10.80 -0.04 8.50
C PRO A 76 -10.47 -1.37 7.81
N MET A 77 -10.50 -1.39 6.48
CA MET A 77 -10.15 -2.59 5.72
C MET A 77 -8.65 -2.88 5.79
N LEU A 78 -7.79 -1.86 5.71
CA LEU A 78 -6.35 -2.03 5.89
C LEU A 78 -6.02 -2.64 7.27
N ARG A 79 -6.65 -2.15 8.34
CA ARG A 79 -6.49 -2.72 9.69
C ARG A 79 -6.99 -4.16 9.76
N ARG A 80 -8.12 -4.46 9.12
CA ARG A 80 -8.63 -5.84 9.00
C ARG A 80 -7.65 -6.74 8.22
N PHE A 81 -7.01 -6.22 7.18
CA PHE A 81 -6.05 -6.95 6.38
C PHE A 81 -4.79 -7.29 7.20
N VAL A 82 -4.12 -6.30 7.79
CA VAL A 82 -2.86 -6.54 8.51
C VAL A 82 -3.03 -7.34 9.80
N ARG A 83 -4.22 -7.31 10.44
CA ARG A 83 -4.55 -8.17 11.60
C ARG A 83 -4.41 -9.67 11.32
N GLN A 84 -4.51 -10.09 10.06
CA GLN A 84 -4.45 -11.50 9.69
C GLN A 84 -3.03 -12.07 9.78
N PHE A 85 -2.02 -11.23 10.00
CA PHE A 85 -0.62 -11.62 9.94
C PHE A 85 0.11 -11.30 11.25
N PRO A 86 1.02 -12.18 11.71
CA PRO A 86 1.85 -11.87 12.88
C PRO A 86 2.75 -10.65 12.61
N PRO A 87 2.74 -9.60 13.44
CA PRO A 87 3.46 -8.35 13.18
C PRO A 87 4.99 -8.52 13.10
N HIS A 88 5.55 -9.50 13.82
CA HIS A 88 6.99 -9.77 13.85
C HIS A 88 7.50 -10.54 12.63
N VAL A 89 6.61 -11.14 11.84
CA VAL A 89 7.00 -11.78 10.58
C VAL A 89 7.18 -10.67 9.54
N PRO A 90 8.36 -10.55 8.90
CA PRO A 90 8.58 -9.55 7.86
C PRO A 90 7.64 -9.79 6.67
N GLN A 91 6.84 -8.77 6.34
CA GLN A 91 5.88 -8.80 5.25
C GLN A 91 5.86 -7.43 4.56
N VAL A 92 5.84 -7.44 3.23
CA VAL A 92 5.77 -6.25 2.38
C VAL A 92 4.55 -6.41 1.49
N TRP A 93 3.52 -5.60 1.69
CA TRP A 93 2.27 -5.71 0.93
C TRP A 93 2.02 -4.51 0.04
N GLY A 94 1.28 -4.74 -1.03
CA GLY A 94 0.89 -3.76 -2.04
C GLY A 94 0.54 -4.48 -3.33
N ARG A 95 0.50 -3.74 -4.43
CA ARG A 95 0.39 -4.31 -5.78
C ARG A 95 1.77 -4.68 -6.31
N VAL A 96 2.06 -5.96 -6.53
CA VAL A 96 3.40 -6.42 -6.91
C VAL A 96 3.64 -6.35 -8.42
N PHE A 97 4.71 -5.67 -8.81
CA PHE A 97 5.21 -5.55 -10.17
C PHE A 97 6.57 -6.20 -10.35
N THR A 98 6.79 -6.78 -11.53
CA THR A 98 8.07 -7.29 -11.99
C THR A 98 8.75 -6.23 -12.85
N PRO A 99 9.97 -5.80 -12.51
CA PRO A 99 10.70 -4.84 -13.33
C PRO A 99 11.11 -5.47 -14.67
N THR A 100 11.25 -4.62 -15.71
CA THR A 100 11.72 -5.05 -17.03
C THR A 100 13.19 -5.46 -17.03
N ASP A 101 14.00 -4.86 -16.15
CA ASP A 101 15.40 -5.27 -15.92
C ASP A 101 15.43 -6.40 -14.88
N ALA A 102 15.80 -7.60 -15.32
CA ALA A 102 15.85 -8.81 -14.50
C ALA A 102 16.84 -8.74 -13.31
N ARG A 103 17.70 -7.72 -13.27
CA ARG A 103 18.61 -7.48 -12.12
C ARG A 103 17.90 -6.79 -10.95
N LEU A 104 16.71 -6.25 -11.18
CA LEU A 104 15.94 -5.54 -10.18
C LEU A 104 14.95 -6.50 -9.50
N ALA A 105 14.75 -6.31 -8.19
CA ALA A 105 13.78 -7.08 -7.43
C ALA A 105 12.32 -6.73 -7.82
N PRO A 106 11.37 -7.69 -7.74
CA PRO A 106 9.94 -7.37 -7.74
C PRO A 106 9.62 -6.33 -6.67
N PHE A 107 8.76 -5.38 -7.00
CA PHE A 107 8.48 -4.22 -6.15
C PHE A 107 6.97 -4.02 -5.96
N VAL A 108 6.59 -3.37 -4.87
CA VAL A 108 5.20 -2.92 -4.68
C VAL A 108 5.01 -1.56 -5.35
N SER A 109 4.00 -1.41 -6.19
CA SER A 109 3.70 -0.17 -6.89
C SER A 109 3.57 1.01 -5.92
N GLY A 110 4.30 2.10 -6.18
CA GLY A 110 4.25 3.30 -5.36
C GLY A 110 2.84 3.87 -5.20
N GLY A 111 2.14 4.09 -6.31
CA GLY A 111 0.80 4.71 -6.32
C GLY A 111 -0.31 3.80 -5.78
N ALA A 112 -0.20 2.48 -5.92
CA ALA A 112 -1.13 1.57 -5.23
C ALA A 112 -0.98 1.62 -3.70
N GLY A 113 0.14 2.15 -3.22
CA GLY A 113 0.53 2.13 -1.83
C GLY A 113 1.26 0.85 -1.41
N ALA A 114 2.07 0.99 -0.37
CA ALA A 114 2.87 -0.08 0.21
C ALA A 114 2.65 -0.16 1.72
N VAL A 115 2.69 -1.37 2.28
CA VAL A 115 2.57 -1.60 3.72
C VAL A 115 3.72 -2.49 4.17
N LEU A 116 4.52 -2.00 5.11
CA LEU A 116 5.61 -2.77 5.73
C LEU A 116 5.19 -3.22 7.13
N SER A 117 5.37 -4.51 7.41
CA SER A 117 5.19 -5.02 8.76
C SER A 117 6.29 -4.54 9.70
N PRO A 118 6.04 -4.51 11.01
CA PRO A 118 7.09 -4.21 11.99
C PRO A 118 8.29 -5.17 11.90
N GLY A 119 8.07 -6.43 11.50
CA GLY A 119 9.12 -7.40 11.22
C GLY A 119 10.11 -6.95 10.13
N VAL A 120 9.64 -6.24 9.09
CA VAL A 120 10.51 -5.67 8.05
C VAL A 120 11.45 -4.64 8.65
N LEU A 121 10.91 -3.74 9.47
CA LEU A 121 11.69 -2.70 10.13
C LEU A 121 12.74 -3.31 11.06
N ALA A 122 12.36 -4.30 11.87
CA ALA A 122 13.27 -5.02 12.76
C ALA A 122 14.37 -5.80 12.00
N ALA A 123 14.07 -6.30 10.80
CA ALA A 123 15.08 -6.93 9.94
C ALA A 123 16.06 -5.89 9.38
N LEU A 124 15.55 -4.75 8.89
CA LEU A 124 16.38 -3.65 8.40
C LEU A 124 17.31 -3.10 9.49
N GLN A 125 16.82 -2.91 10.72
CA GLN A 125 17.65 -2.40 11.82
C GLN A 125 18.78 -3.36 12.22
N ARG A 126 18.52 -4.68 12.20
CA ARG A 126 19.54 -5.69 12.49
C ARG A 126 20.54 -5.86 11.36
N SER A 127 20.32 -5.23 10.21
CA SER A 127 21.25 -5.28 9.10
C SER A 127 22.54 -4.50 9.37
N PRO A 128 23.63 -4.79 8.64
CA PRO A 128 24.87 -4.01 8.72
C PRO A 128 24.70 -2.51 8.38
N TRP A 129 23.60 -2.12 7.74
CA TRP A 129 23.31 -0.76 7.33
C TRP A 129 22.26 -0.09 8.21
N GLY A 130 21.58 -0.84 9.09
CA GLY A 130 20.44 -0.36 9.87
C GLY A 130 20.76 0.23 11.23
N ALA A 131 22.03 0.26 11.64
CA ALA A 131 22.42 0.76 12.95
C ALA A 131 22.11 2.26 13.13
N THR A 132 22.08 3.04 12.04
CA THR A 132 21.63 4.43 12.04
C THR A 132 20.80 4.74 10.79
N ALA A 133 19.91 5.74 10.88
CA ALA A 133 19.21 6.27 9.71
C ALA A 133 20.19 6.68 8.60
N HIS A 134 21.35 7.22 8.96
CA HIS A 134 22.35 7.67 8.00
C HIS A 134 22.96 6.51 7.21
N GLN A 135 23.31 5.40 7.87
CA GLN A 135 23.87 4.23 7.20
C GLN A 135 22.84 3.57 6.27
N LEU A 136 21.57 3.49 6.69
CA LEU A 136 20.50 2.94 5.87
C LEU A 136 20.25 3.83 4.64
N TRP A 137 20.27 5.14 4.86
CA TRP A 137 20.18 6.13 3.79
C TRP A 137 21.35 6.04 2.81
N GLN A 138 22.58 5.86 3.29
CA GLN A 138 23.76 5.72 2.44
C GLN A 138 23.70 4.44 1.61
N ALA A 139 23.31 3.31 2.20
CA ALA A 139 23.18 2.03 1.50
C ALA A 139 22.11 2.09 0.40
N CYS A 140 21.00 2.80 0.67
CA CYS A 140 19.91 3.01 -0.26
C CYS A 140 20.27 4.03 -1.37
N SER A 141 20.81 5.20 -0.99
CA SER A 141 21.09 6.29 -1.93
C SER A 141 22.22 5.94 -2.89
N THR A 142 23.36 5.40 -2.43
CA THR A 142 24.54 5.20 -3.28
C THR A 142 24.38 4.13 -4.36
N ARG A 143 23.40 3.22 -4.23
CA ARG A 143 23.24 2.06 -5.13
C ARG A 143 22.12 2.19 -6.15
N PHE A 144 21.16 3.08 -5.90
CA PHE A 144 19.91 3.14 -6.67
C PHE A 144 19.55 4.56 -7.12
N GLU A 145 20.52 5.47 -7.20
CA GLU A 145 20.29 6.88 -7.54
C GLU A 145 19.51 7.13 -8.83
N ALA A 146 19.39 6.19 -9.78
CA ALA A 146 18.64 6.43 -11.02
C ALA A 146 17.27 5.71 -11.07
N ALA A 147 16.96 4.87 -10.08
CA ALA A 147 15.75 4.06 -10.10
C ALA A 147 14.54 4.82 -9.53
N PRO A 148 13.32 4.51 -10.00
CA PRO A 148 12.10 4.88 -9.29
C PRO A 148 12.15 4.41 -7.82
N THR A 149 11.37 5.08 -6.99
CA THR A 149 11.43 4.93 -5.54
C THR A 149 10.99 3.57 -5.05
N ASP A 150 9.89 3.07 -5.58
CA ASP A 150 9.35 1.75 -5.26
C ASP A 150 10.33 0.65 -5.62
N VAL A 151 10.98 0.77 -6.79
CA VAL A 151 12.08 -0.08 -7.22
C VAL A 151 13.28 0.03 -6.26
N THR A 152 13.65 1.24 -5.86
CA THR A 152 14.78 1.47 -4.93
C THR A 152 14.55 0.79 -3.58
N LEU A 153 13.35 0.96 -3.00
CA LEU A 153 12.96 0.29 -1.76
C LEU A 153 13.01 -1.23 -1.91
N ALA A 154 12.43 -1.78 -2.99
CA ALA A 154 12.41 -3.21 -3.21
C ALA A 154 13.81 -3.81 -3.33
N ASN A 155 14.74 -3.14 -4.02
CA ASN A 155 16.12 -3.63 -4.14
C ASN A 155 16.89 -3.53 -2.82
N LEU A 156 16.65 -2.51 -1.98
CA LEU A 156 17.19 -2.45 -0.63
C LEU A 156 16.66 -3.62 0.23
N LEU A 157 15.36 -3.88 0.18
CA LEU A 157 14.72 -4.98 0.91
C LEU A 157 15.24 -6.35 0.44
N ALA A 158 15.42 -6.54 -0.86
CA ALA A 158 15.93 -7.79 -1.43
C ALA A 158 17.37 -8.13 -0.99
N GLN A 159 18.20 -7.13 -0.65
CA GLN A 159 19.53 -7.37 -0.04
C GLN A 159 19.46 -8.03 1.35
N HIS A 160 18.27 -8.04 1.96
CA HIS A 160 17.97 -8.69 3.24
C HIS A 160 17.03 -9.88 3.10
N ASP A 161 16.84 -10.38 1.88
CA ASP A 161 15.89 -11.45 1.57
C ASP A 161 14.44 -11.10 1.96
N LEU A 162 14.10 -9.81 1.89
CA LEU A 162 12.76 -9.29 2.11
C LEU A 162 12.14 -8.97 0.75
N HIS A 163 11.07 -9.68 0.40
CA HIS A 163 10.39 -9.57 -0.89
C HIS A 163 8.90 -9.24 -0.69
N PRO A 164 8.22 -8.67 -1.70
CA PRO A 164 6.78 -8.50 -1.68
C PRO A 164 6.02 -9.81 -1.46
N THR A 165 5.01 -9.75 -0.60
CA THR A 165 4.10 -10.85 -0.31
C THR A 165 2.78 -10.67 -1.06
N ASP A 166 2.20 -11.76 -1.56
CA ASP A 166 0.89 -11.74 -2.20
C ASP A 166 -0.17 -11.17 -1.24
N SER A 167 -0.74 -10.03 -1.64
CA SER A 167 -1.72 -9.27 -0.88
C SER A 167 -3.16 -9.47 -1.37
N ARG A 168 -3.35 -10.34 -2.37
CA ARG A 168 -4.66 -10.63 -2.98
C ARG A 168 -5.54 -11.44 -2.04
N ASP A 169 -6.83 -11.44 -2.31
CA ASP A 169 -7.76 -12.30 -1.59
C ASP A 169 -7.67 -13.77 -2.03
N THR A 170 -8.47 -14.62 -1.39
CA THR A 170 -8.48 -16.07 -1.64
C THR A 170 -8.93 -16.44 -3.05
N GLN A 171 -9.54 -15.51 -3.79
CA GLN A 171 -9.91 -15.66 -5.21
C GLN A 171 -8.85 -15.06 -6.14
N GLY A 172 -7.72 -14.60 -5.61
CA GLY A 172 -6.66 -13.94 -6.36
C GLY A 172 -7.02 -12.52 -6.80
N ARG A 173 -8.05 -11.90 -6.19
CA ARG A 173 -8.44 -10.52 -6.53
C ARG A 173 -7.63 -9.50 -5.76
N GLU A 174 -7.36 -8.41 -6.43
CA GLU A 174 -6.45 -7.36 -5.97
C GLU A 174 -7.13 -6.46 -4.94
N ARG A 175 -6.36 -6.03 -3.93
CA ARG A 175 -6.81 -5.11 -2.87
C ARG A 175 -6.19 -3.72 -2.99
N PHE A 176 -5.01 -3.64 -3.58
CA PHE A 176 -4.23 -2.42 -3.76
C PHE A 176 -4.23 -2.09 -5.25
N HIS A 177 -4.71 -0.90 -5.61
CA HIS A 177 -4.96 -0.54 -7.00
C HIS A 177 -4.12 0.68 -7.41
N PRO A 178 -3.26 0.57 -8.43
CA PRO A 178 -2.43 1.67 -8.94
C PRO A 178 -3.19 2.58 -9.92
N LEU A 179 -4.47 2.28 -10.15
CA LEU A 179 -5.39 2.96 -11.05
C LEU A 179 -6.57 3.50 -10.28
N ASP A 180 -7.16 4.58 -10.80
CA ASP A 180 -8.31 5.18 -10.14
C ASP A 180 -9.46 4.16 -10.13
N LEU A 181 -10.44 4.40 -9.27
CA LEU A 181 -11.51 3.45 -9.04
C LEU A 181 -12.25 3.07 -10.34
N ARG A 182 -12.48 4.03 -11.23
CA ARG A 182 -13.23 3.80 -12.47
C ARG A 182 -12.40 3.02 -13.47
N ASP A 183 -11.13 3.35 -13.62
CA ASP A 183 -10.21 2.64 -14.50
C ASP A 183 -9.95 1.22 -14.03
N THR A 184 -9.86 1.02 -12.71
CA THR A 184 -9.76 -0.28 -12.06
C THR A 184 -10.97 -1.18 -12.39
N LEU A 185 -12.16 -0.60 -12.50
CA LEU A 185 -13.42 -1.33 -12.72
C LEU A 185 -13.80 -1.50 -14.20
N ARG A 186 -13.33 -0.63 -15.09
CA ARG A 186 -13.82 -0.56 -16.48
C ARG A 186 -12.82 -0.95 -17.56
N SER A 187 -11.52 -0.78 -17.33
CA SER A 187 -10.62 -0.66 -18.46
C SER A 187 -9.98 -1.98 -18.87
N ALA A 188 -10.29 -2.46 -20.09
CA ALA A 188 -9.59 -3.54 -20.78
C ALA A 188 -8.21 -3.12 -21.35
N THR A 189 -7.98 -1.82 -21.57
CA THR A 189 -6.73 -1.26 -22.12
C THR A 189 -5.70 -0.96 -21.03
N SER A 190 -6.15 -0.57 -19.83
CA SER A 190 -5.30 -0.49 -18.63
C SER A 190 -4.77 -1.85 -18.23
N VAL A 191 -5.49 -2.93 -18.58
CA VAL A 191 -5.03 -4.31 -18.37
C VAL A 191 -3.75 -4.60 -19.12
N ALA A 192 -3.48 -4.03 -20.30
CA ALA A 192 -2.30 -4.44 -21.08
C ALA A 192 -0.98 -4.09 -20.38
N TRP A 193 -0.80 -2.80 -20.02
CA TRP A 193 0.39 -2.37 -19.29
C TRP A 193 0.39 -2.95 -17.87
N LEU A 194 -0.76 -2.96 -17.19
CA LEU A 194 -0.87 -3.47 -15.83
C LEU A 194 -0.55 -4.97 -15.78
N THR A 195 -0.99 -5.74 -16.76
CA THR A 195 -0.67 -7.17 -16.90
C THR A 195 0.80 -7.37 -17.26
N SER A 196 1.37 -6.53 -18.13
CA SER A 196 2.78 -6.64 -18.48
C SER A 196 3.70 -6.41 -17.28
N MET A 197 3.29 -5.54 -16.35
CA MET A 197 4.04 -5.22 -15.15
C MET A 197 3.71 -6.15 -13.97
N SER A 198 2.50 -6.71 -13.91
CA SER A 198 2.06 -7.50 -12.75
C SER A 198 2.82 -8.82 -12.65
N THR A 199 3.39 -9.09 -11.47
CA THR A 199 4.05 -10.37 -11.17
C THR A 199 3.04 -11.52 -11.13
N LEU A 200 1.81 -11.23 -10.71
CA LEU A 200 0.74 -12.20 -10.56
C LEU A 200 -0.38 -11.95 -11.58
N PRO A 201 -1.17 -12.97 -11.95
CA PRO A 201 -2.27 -12.81 -12.90
C PRO A 201 -3.26 -11.73 -12.46
N VAL A 202 -3.56 -10.81 -13.37
CA VAL A 202 -4.50 -9.70 -13.12
C VAL A 202 -5.93 -10.21 -13.23
N THR A 203 -6.72 -9.96 -12.19
CA THR A 203 -8.17 -10.18 -12.21
C THR A 203 -8.88 -8.90 -12.62
N LEU A 204 -9.93 -9.03 -13.44
CA LEU A 204 -10.77 -7.89 -13.84
C LEU A 204 -11.64 -7.34 -12.70
N HIS A 205 -11.93 -8.17 -11.69
CA HIS A 205 -12.76 -7.78 -10.56
C HIS A 205 -11.88 -7.51 -9.32
N PRO A 206 -11.92 -6.30 -8.75
CA PRO A 206 -11.26 -6.01 -7.48
C PRO A 206 -11.83 -6.84 -6.32
N SER A 207 -11.05 -6.96 -5.25
CA SER A 207 -11.50 -7.61 -4.04
C SER A 207 -12.56 -6.74 -3.32
N PRO A 208 -13.63 -7.32 -2.78
CA PRO A 208 -14.53 -6.62 -1.87
C PRO A 208 -13.85 -6.30 -0.52
N THR A 209 -12.66 -6.87 -0.26
CA THR A 209 -11.77 -6.46 0.84
C THR A 209 -10.76 -5.39 0.36
N PHE A 210 -11.26 -4.44 -0.43
CA PHE A 210 -10.54 -3.31 -1.02
C PHE A 210 -9.76 -2.49 0.00
N VAL A 211 -8.50 -2.18 -0.29
CA VAL A 211 -7.62 -1.44 0.61
C VAL A 211 -7.26 -0.05 0.08
N SER A 212 -6.86 0.08 -1.19
CA SER A 212 -6.39 1.37 -1.73
C SER A 212 -6.59 1.54 -3.22
N THR A 213 -6.68 2.80 -3.66
CA THR A 213 -6.78 3.21 -5.07
C THR A 213 -6.08 4.54 -5.31
N HIS A 214 -5.71 4.80 -6.55
CA HIS A 214 -4.91 5.95 -6.99
C HIS A 214 -5.07 6.10 -8.51
N TYR A 215 -5.32 7.22 -9.15
CA TYR A 215 -5.09 8.59 -8.72
C TYR A 215 -6.39 9.18 -8.17
N MET A 216 -6.31 9.85 -7.02
CA MET A 216 -7.48 10.38 -6.33
C MET A 216 -7.32 11.88 -6.07
N THR A 217 -8.37 12.64 -6.37
CA THR A 217 -8.48 14.03 -5.91
C THR A 217 -8.96 14.07 -4.46
N VAL A 218 -8.68 15.17 -3.75
CA VAL A 218 -9.20 15.39 -2.39
C VAL A 218 -10.72 15.25 -2.32
N GLU A 219 -11.44 15.70 -3.35
CA GLU A 219 -12.90 15.58 -3.43
C GLU A 219 -13.34 14.12 -3.56
N SER A 220 -12.71 13.35 -4.45
CA SER A 220 -13.02 11.92 -4.61
C SER A 220 -12.68 11.09 -3.35
N MET A 221 -11.61 11.42 -2.63
CA MET A 221 -11.28 10.77 -1.35
C MET A 221 -12.37 11.02 -0.30
N ARG A 222 -12.82 12.27 -0.16
CA ARG A 222 -13.90 12.64 0.77
C ARG A 222 -15.20 11.93 0.42
N CYS A 223 -15.56 11.92 -0.86
CA CYS A 223 -16.75 11.23 -1.33
C CYS A 223 -16.68 9.71 -1.07
N LEU A 224 -15.52 9.07 -1.20
CA LEU A 224 -15.37 7.65 -0.84
C LEU A 224 -15.58 7.42 0.66
N ASP A 225 -15.03 8.28 1.52
CA ASP A 225 -15.26 8.19 2.96
C ASP A 225 -16.75 8.34 3.30
N ASP A 226 -17.46 9.28 2.68
CA ASP A 226 -18.89 9.48 2.92
C ASP A 226 -19.71 8.25 2.49
N VAL A 227 -19.43 7.71 1.29
CA VAL A 227 -20.13 6.53 0.75
C VAL A 227 -19.86 5.26 1.56
N LEU A 228 -18.60 5.02 1.94
CA LEU A 228 -18.18 3.77 2.56
C LEU A 228 -18.33 3.80 4.08
N LEU A 229 -17.97 4.91 4.73
CA LEU A 229 -17.88 5.01 6.19
C LEU A 229 -19.06 5.75 6.83
N GLN A 230 -19.85 6.51 6.05
CA GLN A 230 -21.03 7.24 6.55
C GLN A 230 -22.34 6.90 5.82
N PRO A 231 -22.69 5.61 5.66
CA PRO A 231 -23.83 5.20 4.82
C PRO A 231 -25.21 5.61 5.35
N GLN A 232 -25.29 6.19 6.55
CA GLN A 232 -26.52 6.64 7.19
C GLN A 232 -26.96 8.05 6.75
N GLN A 233 -26.15 8.76 5.97
CA GLN A 233 -26.61 10.01 5.35
C GLN A 233 -27.73 9.69 4.35
N ALA A 234 -28.94 10.17 4.64
CA ALA A 234 -30.19 9.80 3.95
C ALA A 234 -30.20 10.10 2.43
N GLN A 235 -29.25 10.91 1.96
CA GLN A 235 -28.96 11.15 0.56
C GLN A 235 -27.46 11.37 0.41
N LEU A 236 -26.83 10.59 -0.48
CA LEU A 236 -25.48 10.90 -0.93
C LEU A 236 -25.48 12.25 -1.62
N ASP A 237 -24.46 13.07 -1.35
CA ASP A 237 -24.27 14.33 -2.05
C ASP A 237 -24.28 14.08 -3.57
N PRO A 238 -25.14 14.74 -4.36
CA PRO A 238 -25.14 14.62 -5.82
C PRO A 238 -23.77 14.90 -6.45
N ALA A 239 -22.94 15.74 -5.83
CA ALA A 239 -21.56 15.94 -6.27
C ALA A 239 -20.74 14.65 -6.16
N CYS A 240 -20.89 13.89 -5.08
CA CYS A 240 -20.20 12.61 -4.89
C CYS A 240 -20.68 11.53 -5.86
N VAL A 241 -21.96 11.53 -6.23
CA VAL A 241 -22.49 10.66 -7.29
C VAL A 241 -21.72 10.90 -8.59
N ALA A 242 -21.57 12.15 -9.01
CA ALA A 242 -20.87 12.50 -10.24
C ALA A 242 -19.35 12.26 -10.17
N VAL A 243 -18.72 12.63 -9.05
CA VAL A 243 -17.26 12.51 -8.85
C VAL A 243 -16.81 11.05 -8.88
N LEU A 244 -17.54 10.17 -8.19
CA LEU A 244 -17.21 8.74 -8.15
C LEU A 244 -17.79 7.96 -9.34
N GLY A 245 -18.78 8.52 -10.03
CA GLY A 245 -19.50 7.85 -11.09
C GLY A 245 -20.46 6.77 -10.57
N LEU A 246 -21.18 7.04 -9.48
CA LEU A 246 -22.14 6.10 -8.85
C LEU A 246 -23.38 5.85 -9.71
N ASP A 247 -23.58 6.63 -10.76
CA ASP A 247 -24.57 6.40 -11.81
C ASP A 247 -24.23 5.17 -12.67
N ASP A 248 -22.98 4.69 -12.63
CA ASP A 248 -22.62 3.39 -13.20
C ASP A 248 -22.89 2.25 -12.21
N PRO A 249 -23.75 1.27 -12.58
CA PRO A 249 -24.05 0.14 -11.71
C PRO A 249 -22.82 -0.69 -11.32
N VAL A 250 -21.77 -0.75 -12.16
CA VAL A 250 -20.54 -1.49 -11.82
C VAL A 250 -19.80 -0.84 -10.65
N VAL A 251 -19.73 0.49 -10.63
CA VAL A 251 -19.09 1.24 -9.54
C VAL A 251 -19.93 1.16 -8.26
N ASP A 252 -21.24 1.38 -8.38
CA ASP A 252 -22.17 1.32 -7.25
C ASP A 252 -22.21 -0.09 -6.63
N ASP A 253 -22.32 -1.16 -7.44
CA ASP A 253 -22.29 -2.54 -6.95
C ASP A 253 -20.97 -2.88 -6.26
N PHE A 254 -19.84 -2.43 -6.82
CA PHE A 254 -18.55 -2.64 -6.20
C PHE A 254 -18.47 -1.97 -4.83
N LEU A 255 -18.81 -0.68 -4.72
CA LEU A 255 -18.75 0.04 -3.45
C LEU A 255 -19.75 -0.51 -2.42
N ARG A 256 -20.93 -0.94 -2.86
CA ARG A 256 -21.87 -1.70 -1.99
C ARG A 256 -21.23 -2.98 -1.48
N SER A 257 -20.53 -3.74 -2.32
CA SER A 257 -19.85 -4.97 -1.91
C SER A 257 -18.73 -4.70 -0.90
N VAL A 258 -17.97 -3.62 -1.07
CA VAL A 258 -16.93 -3.20 -0.12
C VAL A 258 -17.54 -2.84 1.23
N ARG A 259 -18.63 -2.06 1.22
CA ARG A 259 -19.34 -1.66 2.44
C ARG A 259 -19.87 -2.85 3.22
N LEU A 260 -20.42 -3.87 2.54
CA LEU A 260 -20.87 -5.11 3.17
C LEU A 260 -19.73 -5.92 3.82
N ASN A 261 -18.47 -5.62 3.47
CA ASN A 261 -17.28 -6.28 4.00
C ASN A 261 -16.51 -5.39 4.99
N LEU A 262 -16.99 -4.20 5.32
CA LEU A 262 -16.38 -3.41 6.39
C LEU A 262 -16.50 -4.15 7.73
N PRO A 263 -15.44 -4.11 8.58
CA PRO A 263 -15.45 -4.72 9.91
C PRO A 263 -16.38 -4.01 10.88
#